data_AF-A0A9E0DGZ8-F1
#
_entry.id   AF-A0A9E0DGZ8-F1
#
_cell.length_a   1.000
_cell.length_b   1.000
_cell.length_c   1.000
_cell.angle_alpha   90.00
_cell.angle_beta   90.00
_cell.angle_gamma   90.00
#
_symmetry.space_group_name_H-M   'P 1'
#
loop_
_entity.id
_entity.type
_entity.pdbx_description
1 polymer ?
#
loop_
_entity_poly.entity_id
_entity_poly.type
_entity_poly.pdbx_seq_one_letter_code
_entity_poly.pdbx_strand_id
1 'polypeptide(L)'
;MQSNVTGLARGKILVVDDIPSNLKLLFRILETEGYSAIGTVNAQQALDILAKEREIDLILLDVMLPDMDGFELCHQLKTDPATEKIPIIFLSARTATADIVRGFDVGGSDYITKPFQVREVLSRVTVLLRQRRMEAELRQSREALQNLANELEDRVAERNRELIVANEQLRELDALKTEFISRISHELRTPLTNIKVYASLLDRGKPERWESYLATFNREIGVLQTLIEALLDMAFLDAGQIAAQLVVTDLDMLIQDLSMAFQDRFAARPLTLACDLPPDLPPVWANPSFLNRVMENLLINALNYATPSGTVTVRGGVAEDAGKPWVTVAVADTGPGISDHELTLIFDRFYRGAAAQDYTMPGLGLGLSVAKGIVKGLGGRITVQSQLGEGSVFTVWLPPALVSPKTESELDK
;
A
#
# COMPACT_ATOMS: atom_id res chain seq x y z
N MET A 1 -28.84 -31.34 -28.79
CA MET A 1 -27.76 -32.17 -29.33
C MET A 1 -27.16 -32.94 -28.18
N GLN A 2 -27.39 -34.25 -28.15
CA GLN A 2 -26.88 -35.16 -27.13
C GLN A 2 -25.37 -35.32 -27.32
N SER A 3 -24.58 -34.77 -26.40
CA SER A 3 -23.15 -35.02 -26.31
C SER A 3 -22.94 -36.41 -25.72
N ASN A 4 -22.47 -37.34 -26.55
CA ASN A 4 -21.94 -38.64 -26.16
C ASN A 4 -20.93 -38.48 -25.02
N VAL A 5 -21.34 -38.80 -23.81
CA VAL A 5 -20.42 -39.10 -22.71
C VAL A 5 -19.86 -40.49 -23.03
N THR A 6 -18.63 -40.55 -23.52
CA THR A 6 -17.82 -41.77 -23.49
C THR A 6 -17.86 -42.30 -22.06
N GLY A 7 -18.60 -43.39 -21.86
CA GLY A 7 -18.92 -43.93 -20.55
C GLY A 7 -17.67 -44.37 -19.83
N LEU A 8 -17.21 -43.58 -18.86
CA LEU A 8 -16.34 -44.10 -17.82
C LEU A 8 -17.09 -45.25 -17.13
N ALA A 9 -16.45 -46.42 -17.07
CA ALA A 9 -17.02 -47.59 -16.42
C ALA A 9 -17.51 -47.23 -15.02
N ARG A 10 -18.68 -47.74 -14.62
CA ARG A 10 -19.30 -47.49 -13.30
C ARG A 10 -18.51 -48.08 -12.12
N GLY A 11 -17.36 -48.69 -12.39
CA GLY A 11 -16.42 -49.27 -11.45
C GLY A 11 -15.76 -50.50 -12.08
N LYS A 12 -14.55 -50.83 -11.64
CA LYS A 12 -13.81 -52.01 -12.08
C LYS A 12 -13.91 -53.11 -11.02
N ILE A 13 -14.44 -54.26 -11.40
CA ILE A 13 -14.78 -55.35 -10.49
C ILE A 13 -13.93 -56.57 -10.83
N LEU A 14 -13.25 -57.12 -9.84
CA LEU A 14 -12.56 -58.40 -9.97
C LEU A 14 -13.51 -59.52 -9.55
N VAL A 15 -13.67 -60.55 -10.39
CA VAL A 15 -14.50 -61.71 -10.15
C VAL A 15 -13.61 -62.94 -10.08
N VAL A 16 -13.62 -63.63 -8.95
CA VAL A 16 -12.79 -64.82 -8.68
C VAL A 16 -13.74 -66.00 -8.48
N ASP A 17 -13.84 -66.89 -9.46
CA ASP A 17 -14.69 -68.09 -9.41
C ASP A 17 -14.08 -69.16 -10.32
N ASP A 18 -13.92 -70.38 -9.80
CA ASP A 18 -13.24 -71.47 -10.51
C ASP A 18 -14.08 -72.09 -11.63
N ILE A 19 -15.38 -71.80 -11.65
CA ILE A 19 -16.32 -72.31 -12.64
C ILE A 19 -16.48 -71.29 -13.79
N PRO A 20 -16.03 -71.60 -15.03
CA PRO A 20 -16.05 -70.65 -16.14
C PRO A 20 -17.45 -70.17 -16.55
N SER A 21 -18.50 -70.94 -16.27
CA SER A 21 -19.88 -70.52 -16.54
C SER A 21 -20.36 -69.42 -15.57
N ASN A 22 -19.90 -69.43 -14.33
CA ASN A 22 -20.21 -68.39 -13.34
C ASN A 22 -19.55 -67.06 -13.74
N LEU A 23 -18.27 -67.10 -14.12
CA LEU A 23 -17.56 -65.94 -14.65
C LEU A 23 -18.28 -65.32 -15.86
N LYS A 24 -18.66 -66.14 -16.85
CA LYS A 24 -19.42 -65.65 -18.03
C LYS A 24 -20.76 -65.01 -17.67
N LEU A 25 -21.48 -65.58 -16.70
CA LEU A 25 -22.76 -65.05 -16.23
C LEU A 25 -22.57 -63.72 -15.49
N LEU A 26 -21.64 -63.66 -14.54
CA LEU A 26 -21.35 -62.45 -13.76
C LEU A 26 -20.81 -61.33 -14.66
N PHE A 27 -19.95 -61.62 -15.62
CA PHE A 27 -19.53 -60.65 -16.64
C PHE A 27 -20.71 -60.08 -17.39
N ARG A 28 -21.60 -60.92 -17.92
CA ARG A 28 -22.79 -60.45 -18.63
C ARG A 28 -23.65 -59.54 -17.74
N ILE A 29 -23.86 -59.90 -16.48
CA ILE A 29 -24.64 -59.10 -15.52
C ILE A 29 -23.98 -57.73 -15.31
N LEU A 30 -22.67 -57.70 -15.04
CA LEU A 30 -21.93 -56.49 -14.70
C LEU A 30 -21.73 -55.57 -15.91
N GLU A 31 -21.33 -56.10 -17.06
CA GLU A 31 -21.08 -55.33 -18.29
C GLU A 31 -22.37 -54.71 -18.84
N THR A 32 -23.51 -55.41 -18.75
CA THR A 32 -24.81 -54.87 -19.18
C THR A 32 -25.19 -53.59 -18.43
N GLU A 33 -24.75 -53.47 -17.17
CA GLU A 33 -24.98 -52.29 -16.34
C GLU A 33 -23.83 -51.26 -16.40
N GLY A 34 -22.83 -51.49 -17.25
CA GLY A 34 -21.74 -50.56 -17.51
C GLY A 34 -20.56 -50.65 -16.53
N TYR A 35 -20.42 -51.75 -15.79
CA TYR A 35 -19.22 -52.03 -14.99
C TYR A 35 -18.14 -52.71 -15.85
N SER A 36 -16.87 -52.44 -15.55
CA SER A 36 -15.75 -53.20 -16.13
C SER A 36 -15.49 -54.42 -15.24
N ALA A 37 -15.45 -55.62 -15.81
CA ALA A 37 -15.18 -56.83 -15.05
C ALA A 37 -13.86 -57.49 -15.48
N ILE A 38 -13.08 -57.97 -14.53
CA ILE A 38 -11.92 -58.84 -14.74
C ILE A 38 -12.19 -60.16 -14.03
N GLY A 39 -11.82 -61.28 -14.64
CA GLY A 39 -12.16 -62.60 -14.14
C GLY A 39 -10.93 -63.46 -13.96
N THR A 40 -10.86 -64.18 -12.84
CA THR A 40 -9.83 -65.19 -12.58
C THR A 40 -10.48 -66.46 -12.05
N VAL A 41 -9.78 -67.58 -12.23
CA VAL A 41 -10.27 -68.92 -11.84
C VAL A 41 -9.61 -69.45 -10.57
N ASN A 42 -8.66 -68.71 -10.01
CA ASN A 42 -7.95 -69.08 -8.80
C ASN A 42 -7.45 -67.83 -8.04
N ALA A 43 -7.04 -68.03 -6.80
CA ALA A 43 -6.62 -66.96 -5.90
C ALA A 43 -5.28 -66.36 -6.31
N GLN A 44 -4.32 -67.16 -6.76
CA GLN A 44 -2.99 -66.66 -7.15
C GLN A 44 -3.09 -65.66 -8.33
N GLN A 45 -3.91 -65.95 -9.34
CA GLN A 45 -4.15 -65.01 -10.43
C GLN A 45 -4.85 -63.74 -9.95
N ALA A 46 -5.75 -63.84 -8.97
CA ALA A 46 -6.41 -62.66 -8.39
C ALA A 46 -5.38 -61.73 -7.71
N LEU A 47 -4.45 -62.29 -6.94
CA LEU A 47 -3.35 -61.55 -6.32
C LEU A 47 -2.41 -60.92 -7.36
N ASP A 48 -2.04 -61.68 -8.40
CA ASP A 48 -1.19 -61.17 -9.49
C ASP A 48 -1.84 -59.99 -10.22
N ILE A 49 -3.16 -60.02 -10.39
CA ILE A 49 -3.92 -58.92 -10.98
C ILE A 49 -3.95 -57.73 -10.04
N LEU A 50 -4.27 -57.91 -8.76
CA LEU A 50 -4.31 -56.80 -7.78
C LEU A 50 -2.94 -56.12 -7.60
N ALA A 51 -1.84 -56.86 -7.76
CA ALA A 51 -0.49 -56.30 -7.75
C ALA A 51 -0.19 -55.43 -8.98
N LYS A 52 -0.76 -55.76 -10.15
CA LYS A 52 -0.54 -55.04 -11.43
C LYS A 52 -1.56 -53.93 -11.66
N GLU A 53 -2.79 -54.14 -11.23
CA GLU A 53 -3.96 -53.29 -11.49
C GLU A 53 -4.36 -52.57 -10.21
N ARG A 54 -4.00 -51.29 -10.09
CA ARG A 54 -4.26 -50.49 -8.88
C ARG A 54 -5.69 -49.95 -8.76
N GLU A 55 -6.53 -50.18 -9.77
CA GLU A 55 -7.88 -49.59 -9.87
C GLU A 55 -8.99 -50.65 -9.75
N ILE A 56 -8.92 -51.57 -8.77
CA ILE A 56 -10.05 -52.47 -8.48
C ILE A 56 -10.95 -51.84 -7.41
N ASP A 57 -12.21 -51.63 -7.78
CA ASP A 57 -13.21 -50.97 -6.95
C ASP A 57 -13.98 -51.93 -6.05
N LEU A 58 -14.10 -53.20 -6.43
CA LEU A 58 -14.80 -54.25 -5.68
C LEU A 58 -14.35 -55.65 -6.13
N ILE A 59 -14.40 -56.63 -5.22
CA ILE A 59 -14.09 -58.03 -5.52
C ILE A 59 -15.32 -58.90 -5.26
N LEU A 60 -15.73 -59.70 -6.24
CA LEU A 60 -16.65 -60.82 -6.08
C LEU A 60 -15.81 -62.09 -5.92
N LEU A 61 -15.89 -62.74 -4.77
CA LEU A 61 -14.97 -63.81 -4.39
C LEU A 61 -15.71 -65.10 -4.06
N ASP A 62 -15.52 -66.14 -4.85
CA ASP A 62 -16.00 -67.47 -4.50
C ASP A 62 -15.33 -67.99 -3.23
N VAL A 63 -16.12 -68.67 -2.40
CA VAL A 63 -15.63 -69.26 -1.15
C VAL A 63 -14.77 -70.50 -1.41
N MET A 64 -15.11 -71.29 -2.44
CA MET A 64 -14.37 -72.49 -2.79
C MET A 64 -13.51 -72.22 -4.03
N LEU A 65 -12.20 -72.10 -3.85
CA LEU A 65 -11.24 -71.97 -4.95
C LEU A 65 -10.31 -73.20 -4.98
N PRO A 66 -9.70 -73.52 -6.13
CA PRO A 66 -8.86 -74.71 -6.30
C PRO A 66 -7.53 -74.64 -5.54
N ASP A 67 -7.03 -73.44 -5.23
CA ASP A 67 -5.70 -73.20 -4.67
C ASP A 67 -5.69 -72.73 -3.21
N MET A 68 -6.72 -72.03 -2.71
CA MET A 68 -6.91 -71.70 -1.29
C MET A 68 -8.38 -71.46 -0.93
N ASP A 69 -8.72 -71.37 0.36
CA ASP A 69 -10.08 -70.99 0.78
C ASP A 69 -10.32 -69.49 0.48
N GLY A 70 -11.48 -69.13 -0.09
CA GLY A 70 -11.82 -67.73 -0.36
C GLY A 70 -11.80 -66.85 0.90
N PHE A 71 -12.10 -67.41 2.08
CA PHE A 71 -11.94 -66.69 3.35
C PHE A 71 -10.48 -66.37 3.68
N GLU A 72 -9.56 -67.27 3.33
CA GLU A 72 -8.12 -67.08 3.51
C GLU A 72 -7.60 -65.96 2.58
N LEU A 73 -8.02 -65.97 1.31
CA LEU A 73 -7.71 -64.89 0.38
C LEU A 73 -8.24 -63.55 0.88
N CYS A 74 -9.49 -63.49 1.36
CA CYS A 74 -10.06 -62.27 1.92
C CYS A 74 -9.23 -61.72 3.08
N HIS A 75 -8.79 -62.58 3.99
CA HIS A 75 -7.95 -62.16 5.11
C HIS A 75 -6.61 -61.57 4.63
N GLN A 76 -5.96 -62.20 3.64
CA GLN A 76 -4.72 -61.67 3.04
C GLN A 76 -4.95 -60.29 2.41
N LEU A 77 -6.05 -60.12 1.66
CA LEU A 77 -6.40 -58.84 1.04
C LEU A 77 -6.75 -57.75 2.04
N LYS A 78 -7.32 -58.13 3.19
CA LYS A 78 -7.68 -57.19 4.27
C LYS A 78 -6.51 -56.80 5.17
N THR A 79 -5.41 -57.55 5.12
CA THR A 79 -4.18 -57.25 5.86
C THR A 79 -3.14 -56.47 5.04
N ASP A 80 -3.31 -56.41 3.71
CA ASP A 80 -2.48 -55.57 2.83
C ASP A 80 -3.03 -54.13 2.72
N PRO A 81 -2.27 -53.08 3.09
CA PRO A 81 -2.69 -51.68 2.99
C PRO A 81 -3.12 -51.24 1.58
N ALA A 82 -2.65 -51.90 0.52
CA ALA A 82 -3.03 -51.59 -0.85
C ALA A 82 -4.43 -52.08 -1.20
N THR A 83 -4.89 -53.17 -0.59
CA THR A 83 -6.16 -53.83 -0.91
C THR A 83 -7.18 -53.81 0.23
N GLU A 84 -6.79 -53.42 1.45
CA GLU A 84 -7.63 -53.47 2.66
C GLU A 84 -8.97 -52.74 2.47
N LYS A 85 -8.98 -51.67 1.67
CA LYS A 85 -10.14 -50.79 1.44
C LYS A 85 -11.06 -51.28 0.33
N ILE A 86 -10.67 -52.32 -0.40
CA ILE A 86 -11.49 -52.85 -1.49
C ILE A 86 -12.61 -53.70 -0.87
N PRO A 87 -13.89 -53.38 -1.11
CA PRO A 87 -15.00 -54.20 -0.62
C PRO A 87 -14.99 -55.58 -1.29
N ILE A 88 -15.22 -56.62 -0.49
CA ILE A 88 -15.23 -58.01 -0.94
C ILE A 88 -16.63 -58.57 -0.70
N ILE A 89 -17.28 -59.06 -1.75
CA ILE A 89 -18.55 -59.77 -1.66
C ILE A 89 -18.28 -61.25 -1.91
N PHE A 90 -18.57 -62.10 -0.93
CA PHE A 90 -18.43 -63.55 -1.08
C PHE A 90 -19.51 -64.14 -1.98
N LEU A 91 -19.17 -65.09 -2.83
CA LEU A 91 -20.11 -65.90 -3.60
C LEU A 91 -20.18 -67.28 -2.92
N SER A 92 -21.33 -67.66 -2.37
CA SER A 92 -21.45 -68.89 -1.58
C SER A 92 -22.58 -69.79 -2.07
N ALA A 93 -22.33 -71.10 -2.13
CA ALA A 93 -23.36 -72.11 -2.33
C ALA A 93 -24.07 -72.53 -1.02
N ARG A 94 -23.55 -72.10 0.14
CA ARG A 94 -24.05 -72.46 1.47
C ARG A 94 -24.79 -71.29 2.12
N THR A 95 -25.99 -71.56 2.62
CA THR A 95 -26.82 -70.64 3.42
C THR A 95 -26.66 -70.84 4.93
N ALA A 96 -25.66 -71.62 5.37
CA ALA A 96 -25.43 -71.85 6.79
C ALA A 96 -24.94 -70.57 7.47
N THR A 97 -25.64 -70.14 8.53
CA THR A 97 -25.35 -68.91 9.29
C THR A 97 -23.89 -68.83 9.75
N ALA A 98 -23.23 -69.96 10.01
CA ALA A 98 -21.83 -70.03 10.42
C ALA A 98 -20.84 -69.53 9.34
N ASP A 99 -21.09 -69.83 8.07
CA ASP A 99 -20.21 -69.41 6.96
C ASP A 99 -20.36 -67.91 6.67
N ILE A 100 -21.56 -67.37 6.88
CA ILE A 100 -21.84 -65.93 6.76
C ILE A 100 -21.09 -65.14 7.84
N VAL A 101 -21.18 -65.59 9.10
CA VAL A 101 -20.47 -64.96 10.23
C VAL A 101 -18.96 -64.97 10.00
N ARG A 102 -18.42 -66.12 9.58
CA ARG A 102 -16.99 -66.25 9.25
C ARG A 102 -16.54 -65.27 8.17
N GLY A 103 -17.35 -65.03 7.15
CA GLY A 103 -17.05 -64.07 6.07
C GLY A 103 -16.93 -62.63 6.55
N PHE A 104 -17.82 -62.19 7.45
CA PHE A 104 -17.73 -60.85 8.03
C PHE A 104 -16.55 -60.71 9.00
N ASP A 105 -16.26 -61.75 9.79
CA ASP A 105 -15.14 -61.75 10.74
C ASP A 105 -13.77 -61.61 10.06
N VAL A 106 -13.60 -62.15 8.84
CA VAL A 106 -12.37 -62.00 8.05
C VAL A 106 -12.32 -60.71 7.21
N GLY A 107 -13.31 -59.81 7.36
CA GLY A 107 -13.35 -58.50 6.71
C GLY A 107 -14.13 -58.44 5.39
N GLY A 108 -14.93 -59.46 5.09
CA GLY A 108 -15.90 -59.43 3.99
C GLY A 108 -16.92 -58.31 4.16
N SER A 109 -17.28 -57.65 3.06
CA SER A 109 -18.24 -56.56 3.05
C SER A 109 -19.67 -57.04 2.84
N ASP A 110 -19.83 -58.14 2.12
CA ASP A 110 -21.14 -58.77 1.94
C ASP A 110 -21.03 -60.21 1.40
N TYR A 111 -22.16 -60.87 1.15
CA TYR A 111 -22.22 -62.18 0.46
C TYR A 111 -23.40 -62.27 -0.51
N ILE A 112 -23.30 -63.12 -1.54
CA ILE A 112 -24.35 -63.45 -2.52
C ILE A 112 -24.47 -64.97 -2.58
N THR A 113 -25.70 -65.47 -2.51
CA THR A 113 -25.97 -66.90 -2.59
C THR A 113 -26.09 -67.39 -4.04
N LYS A 114 -25.53 -68.56 -4.36
CA LYS A 114 -25.72 -69.28 -5.64
C LYS A 114 -27.03 -70.08 -5.58
N PRO A 115 -27.86 -70.14 -6.64
CA PRO A 115 -27.65 -69.56 -7.98
C PRO A 115 -27.87 -68.03 -7.99
N PHE A 116 -27.04 -67.33 -8.76
CA PHE A 116 -27.04 -65.86 -8.79
C PHE A 116 -28.34 -65.27 -9.32
N GLN A 117 -28.93 -64.35 -8.56
CA GLN A 117 -30.02 -63.50 -9.03
C GLN A 117 -29.46 -62.17 -9.51
N VAL A 118 -29.79 -61.79 -10.75
CA VAL A 118 -29.28 -60.56 -11.41
C VAL A 118 -29.48 -59.32 -10.53
N ARG A 119 -30.69 -59.15 -9.96
CA ARG A 119 -31.03 -58.00 -9.11
C ARG A 119 -30.24 -57.98 -7.80
N GLU A 120 -29.98 -59.13 -7.20
CA GLU A 120 -29.24 -59.22 -5.94
C GLU A 120 -27.78 -58.81 -6.14
N VAL A 121 -27.11 -59.38 -7.15
CA VAL A 121 -25.73 -59.05 -7.51
C VAL A 121 -25.58 -57.54 -7.73
N LEU A 122 -26.43 -56.98 -8.60
CA LEU A 122 -26.36 -55.56 -8.95
C LEU A 122 -26.65 -54.64 -7.77
N SER A 123 -27.63 -54.98 -6.91
CA SER A 123 -27.97 -54.16 -5.75
C SER A 123 -26.80 -54.05 -4.77
N ARG A 124 -26.18 -55.19 -4.42
CA ARG A 124 -25.07 -55.22 -3.45
C ARG A 124 -23.82 -54.52 -4.00
N VAL A 125 -23.47 -54.80 -5.25
CA VAL A 125 -22.37 -54.13 -5.96
C VAL A 125 -22.59 -52.61 -6.01
N THR A 126 -23.79 -52.16 -6.38
CA THR A 126 -24.10 -50.72 -6.50
C THR A 126 -23.99 -49.99 -5.16
N VAL A 127 -24.52 -50.58 -4.08
CA VAL A 127 -24.50 -49.96 -2.75
C VAL A 127 -23.06 -49.78 -2.26
N LEU A 128 -22.24 -50.83 -2.33
CA LEU A 128 -20.85 -50.79 -1.86
C LEU A 128 -19.98 -49.84 -2.68
N LEU A 129 -20.13 -49.83 -4.01
CA LEU A 129 -19.41 -48.89 -4.87
C LEU A 129 -19.84 -47.43 -4.64
N ARG A 130 -21.13 -47.18 -4.40
CA ARG A 130 -21.62 -45.84 -4.06
C ARG A 130 -21.07 -45.37 -2.73
N GLN A 131 -21.03 -46.24 -1.72
CA GLN A 131 -20.45 -45.91 -0.41
C GLN A 131 -18.98 -45.53 -0.53
N ARG A 132 -18.18 -46.36 -1.22
CA ARG A 132 -16.74 -46.10 -1.44
C ARG A 132 -16.49 -44.76 -2.13
N ARG A 133 -17.32 -44.40 -3.12
CA ARG A 133 -17.23 -43.09 -3.81
C ARG A 133 -17.53 -41.92 -2.88
N MET A 134 -18.60 -42.00 -2.09
CA MET A 134 -18.95 -40.94 -1.14
C MET A 134 -17.87 -40.75 -0.07
N GLU A 135 -17.25 -41.82 0.41
CA GLU A 135 -16.12 -41.75 1.35
C GLU A 135 -14.88 -41.08 0.74
N ALA A 136 -14.57 -41.40 -0.52
CA ALA A 136 -13.48 -40.78 -1.25
C ALA A 136 -13.74 -39.27 -1.51
N GLU A 137 -14.95 -38.91 -1.95
CA GLU A 137 -15.37 -37.52 -2.16
C GLU A 137 -15.33 -36.70 -0.87
N LEU A 138 -15.84 -37.26 0.24
CA LEU A 138 -15.81 -36.59 1.54
C LEU A 138 -14.37 -36.34 2.01
N ARG A 139 -13.49 -37.32 1.83
CA ARG A 139 -12.08 -37.17 2.18
C ARG A 139 -11.43 -36.07 1.35
N GLN A 140 -11.62 -36.09 0.04
CA GLN A 140 -11.09 -35.06 -0.85
C GLN A 140 -11.63 -33.67 -0.50
N SER A 141 -12.92 -33.56 -0.19
CA SER A 141 -13.53 -32.30 0.24
C SER A 141 -12.97 -31.81 1.57
N ARG A 142 -12.70 -32.69 2.53
CA ARG A 142 -12.07 -32.32 3.81
C ARG A 142 -10.65 -31.81 3.62
N GLU A 143 -9.85 -32.49 2.80
CA GLU A 143 -8.49 -32.08 2.48
C GLU A 143 -8.49 -30.72 1.75
N ALA A 144 -9.40 -30.51 0.80
CA ALA A 144 -9.54 -29.23 0.11
C ALA A 144 -9.95 -28.08 1.05
N LEU A 145 -10.92 -28.32 1.95
CA LEU A 145 -11.34 -27.33 2.94
C LEU A 145 -10.21 -26.97 3.91
N GLN A 146 -9.41 -27.95 4.34
CA GLN A 146 -8.28 -27.70 5.23
C GLN A 146 -7.22 -26.83 4.54
N ASN A 147 -6.90 -27.12 3.28
CA ASN A 147 -5.93 -26.33 2.52
C ASN A 147 -6.41 -24.88 2.33
N LEU A 148 -7.70 -24.70 2.00
CA LEU A 148 -8.29 -23.37 1.88
C LEU A 148 -8.32 -22.61 3.21
N ALA A 149 -8.61 -23.30 4.33
CA ALA A 149 -8.59 -22.69 5.65
C ALA A 149 -7.20 -22.15 6.00
N ASN A 150 -6.15 -22.96 5.77
CA ASN A 150 -4.77 -22.54 5.99
C ASN A 150 -4.40 -21.33 5.10
N GLU A 151 -4.78 -21.34 3.81
CA GLU A 151 -4.52 -20.21 2.90
C GLU A 151 -5.22 -18.93 3.36
N LEU A 152 -6.47 -19.04 3.85
CA LEU A 152 -7.21 -17.90 4.38
C LEU A 152 -6.57 -17.36 5.66
N GLU A 153 -6.10 -18.22 6.57
CA GLU A 153 -5.39 -17.82 7.78
C GLU A 153 -4.11 -17.03 7.45
N ASP A 154 -3.30 -17.52 6.50
CA ASP A 154 -2.10 -16.83 6.04
C ASP A 154 -2.44 -15.45 5.44
N ARG A 155 -3.51 -15.39 4.63
CA ARG A 155 -3.97 -14.14 4.02
C ARG A 155 -4.49 -13.13 5.04
N VAL A 156 -5.22 -13.60 6.05
CA VAL A 156 -5.69 -12.75 7.16
C VAL A 156 -4.51 -12.25 8.00
N ALA A 157 -3.51 -13.09 8.26
CA ALA A 157 -2.30 -12.68 8.98
C ALA A 157 -1.52 -11.61 8.21
N GLU A 158 -1.39 -11.72 6.89
CA GLU A 158 -0.78 -10.70 6.04
C GLU A 158 -1.57 -9.38 6.10
N ARG A 159 -2.89 -9.44 5.91
CA ARG A 159 -3.76 -8.25 5.97
C ARG A 159 -3.74 -7.57 7.33
N ASN A 160 -3.68 -8.34 8.42
CA ASN A 160 -3.55 -7.76 9.75
C ASN A 160 -2.22 -7.04 9.93
N ARG A 161 -1.12 -7.57 9.38
CA ARG A 161 0.18 -6.88 9.40
C ARG A 161 0.14 -5.58 8.61
N GLU A 162 -0.43 -5.58 7.39
CA GLU A 162 -0.66 -4.37 6.60
C GLU A 162 -1.49 -3.32 7.38
N LEU A 163 -2.58 -3.77 8.02
CA LEU A 163 -3.46 -2.90 8.78
C LEU A 163 -2.78 -2.27 10.00
N ILE A 164 -1.94 -3.02 10.72
CA ILE A 164 -1.19 -2.49 11.86
C ILE A 164 -0.26 -1.36 11.40
N VAL A 165 0.52 -1.59 10.33
CA VAL A 165 1.44 -0.58 9.77
C VAL A 165 0.67 0.66 9.31
N ALA A 166 -0.45 0.48 8.60
CA ALA A 166 -1.27 1.60 8.17
C ALA A 166 -1.88 2.38 9.35
N ASN A 167 -2.28 1.69 10.43
CA ASN A 167 -2.82 2.34 11.62
C ASN A 167 -1.74 3.14 12.37
N GLU A 168 -0.52 2.62 12.46
CA GLU A 168 0.61 3.34 13.05
C GLU A 168 0.92 4.63 12.29
N GLN A 169 0.99 4.57 10.96
CA GLN A 169 1.15 5.77 10.11
C GLN A 169 0.02 6.79 10.31
N LEU A 170 -1.22 6.32 10.39
CA LEU A 170 -2.37 7.19 10.63
C LEU A 170 -2.27 7.88 12.00
N ARG A 171 -1.84 7.16 13.04
CA ARG A 171 -1.64 7.72 14.39
C ARG A 171 -0.51 8.74 14.42
N GLU A 172 0.57 8.49 13.69
CA GLU A 172 1.67 9.45 13.56
C GLU A 172 1.18 10.75 12.90
N LEU A 173 0.42 10.65 11.80
CA LEU A 173 -0.20 11.81 11.16
C LEU A 173 -1.17 12.56 12.07
N ASP A 174 -1.98 11.84 12.84
CA ASP A 174 -2.94 12.45 13.78
C ASP A 174 -2.23 13.15 14.95
N ALA A 175 -1.12 12.59 15.44
CA ALA A 175 -0.27 13.22 16.45
C ALA A 175 0.35 14.52 15.92
N LEU A 176 0.93 14.49 14.71
CA LEU A 176 1.49 15.68 14.05
C LEU A 176 0.42 16.75 13.83
N LYS A 177 -0.79 16.36 13.42
CA LYS A 177 -1.94 17.27 13.26
C LYS A 177 -2.35 17.89 14.61
N THR A 178 -2.38 17.11 15.68
CA THR A 178 -2.74 17.60 17.01
C THR A 178 -1.70 18.58 17.53
N GLU A 179 -0.41 18.26 17.35
CA GLU A 179 0.69 19.18 17.68
C GLU A 179 0.60 20.49 16.88
N PHE A 180 0.33 20.40 15.58
CA PHE A 180 0.11 21.53 14.68
C PHE A 180 -0.99 22.48 15.20
N ILE A 181 -2.18 21.95 15.49
CA ILE A 181 -3.31 22.75 15.98
C ILE A 181 -2.96 23.40 17.33
N SER A 182 -2.28 22.68 18.21
CA SER A 182 -1.86 23.19 19.52
C SER A 182 -0.88 24.36 19.39
N ARG A 183 0.16 24.21 18.55
CA ARG A 183 1.15 25.28 18.29
C ARG A 183 0.49 26.52 17.71
N ILE A 184 -0.37 26.37 16.70
CA ILE A 184 -1.12 27.50 16.10
C ILE A 184 -1.96 28.21 17.16
N SER A 185 -2.69 27.44 17.97
CA SER A 185 -3.56 28.00 19.00
C SER A 185 -2.77 28.82 20.02
N HIS A 186 -1.58 28.37 20.40
CA HIS A 186 -0.70 29.11 21.32
C HIS A 186 -0.17 30.40 20.68
N GLU A 187 0.31 30.32 19.45
CA GLU A 187 0.92 31.44 18.72
C GLU A 187 -0.11 32.50 18.31
N LEU A 188 -1.37 32.14 18.09
CA LEU A 188 -2.46 33.11 17.90
C LEU A 188 -2.93 33.72 19.22
N ARG A 189 -2.91 32.96 20.33
CA ARG A 189 -3.40 33.43 21.63
C ARG A 189 -2.51 34.53 22.21
N THR A 190 -1.20 34.45 22.03
CA THR A 190 -0.23 35.43 22.56
C THR A 190 -0.50 36.86 22.06
N PRO A 191 -0.50 37.15 20.74
CA PRO A 191 -0.78 38.49 20.24
C PRO A 191 -2.20 38.93 20.57
N LEU A 192 -3.18 38.03 20.52
CA LEU A 192 -4.57 38.36 20.89
C LEU A 192 -4.69 38.79 22.36
N THR A 193 -3.96 38.13 23.27
CA THR A 193 -3.93 38.50 24.68
C THR A 193 -3.27 39.86 24.87
N ASN A 194 -2.16 40.13 24.18
CA ASN A 194 -1.49 41.42 24.23
C ASN A 194 -2.38 42.54 23.68
N ILE A 195 -3.02 42.35 22.52
CA ILE A 195 -4.01 43.26 21.94
C ILE A 195 -5.09 43.61 22.97
N LYS A 196 -5.64 42.60 23.68
CA LYS A 196 -6.67 42.82 24.70
C LYS A 196 -6.14 43.62 25.90
N VAL A 197 -4.93 43.33 26.37
CA VAL A 197 -4.29 44.06 27.47
C VAL A 197 -4.05 45.52 27.07
N TYR A 198 -3.46 45.77 25.90
CA TYR A 198 -3.17 47.13 25.45
C TYR A 198 -4.43 47.92 25.09
N ALA A 199 -5.47 47.28 24.55
CA ALA A 199 -6.78 47.92 24.40
C ALA A 199 -7.35 48.38 25.75
N SER A 200 -7.24 47.55 26.79
CA SER A 200 -7.69 47.89 28.15
C SER A 200 -6.86 49.03 28.77
N LEU A 201 -5.56 49.07 28.46
CA LEU A 201 -4.65 50.16 28.88
C LEU A 201 -4.90 51.46 28.11
N LEU A 202 -5.38 51.41 26.86
CA LEU A 202 -5.81 52.60 26.13
C LEU A 202 -7.10 53.18 26.74
N ASP A 203 -8.02 52.31 27.18
CA ASP A 203 -9.29 52.71 27.83
C ASP A 203 -9.07 53.29 29.24
N ARG A 204 -8.22 52.68 30.07
CA ARG A 204 -8.11 53.00 31.51
C ARG A 204 -6.73 53.45 31.97
N GLY A 205 -5.74 53.39 31.09
CA GLY A 205 -4.36 53.68 31.42
C GLY A 205 -4.03 55.16 31.40
N LYS A 206 -2.75 55.45 31.65
CA LYS A 206 -2.21 56.80 31.72
C LYS A 206 -2.08 57.41 30.31
N PRO A 207 -2.64 58.61 30.03
CA PRO A 207 -2.56 59.24 28.71
C PRO A 207 -1.13 59.44 28.21
N GLU A 208 -0.17 59.65 29.13
CA GLU A 208 1.24 59.85 28.80
C GLU A 208 1.91 58.61 28.18
N ARG A 209 1.25 57.44 28.25
CA ARG A 209 1.75 56.17 27.68
C ARG A 209 0.96 55.70 26.47
N TRP A 210 -0.06 56.43 26.02
CA TRP A 210 -0.90 56.01 24.91
C TRP A 210 -0.12 55.74 23.63
N GLU A 211 0.89 56.53 23.31
CA GLU A 211 1.72 56.31 22.13
C GLU A 211 2.45 54.95 22.19
N SER A 212 3.00 54.60 23.36
CA SER A 212 3.64 53.29 23.59
C SER A 212 2.63 52.13 23.56
N TYR A 213 1.43 52.34 24.11
CA TYR A 213 0.36 51.34 24.05
C TYR A 213 -0.14 51.12 22.63
N LEU A 214 -0.39 52.19 21.85
CA LEU A 214 -0.78 52.12 20.44
C LEU A 214 0.31 51.47 19.59
N ALA A 215 1.58 51.82 19.80
CA ALA A 215 2.70 51.20 19.10
C ALA A 215 2.74 49.68 19.32
N THR A 216 2.53 49.24 20.57
CA THR A 216 2.52 47.80 20.88
C THR A 216 1.27 47.12 20.34
N PHE A 217 0.10 47.74 20.48
CA PHE A 217 -1.16 47.26 19.94
C PHE A 217 -1.09 47.03 18.42
N ASN A 218 -0.59 48.01 17.66
CA ASN A 218 -0.43 47.90 16.21
C ASN A 218 0.60 46.84 15.82
N ARG A 219 1.69 46.71 16.59
CA ARG A 219 2.68 45.64 16.38
C ARG A 219 2.05 44.26 16.51
N GLU A 220 1.24 44.02 17.54
CA GLU A 220 0.58 42.72 17.75
C GLU A 220 -0.47 42.41 16.68
N ILE A 221 -1.16 43.43 16.14
CA ILE A 221 -2.04 43.27 14.98
C ILE A 221 -1.24 42.82 13.75
N GLY A 222 -0.11 43.48 13.47
CA GLY A 222 0.75 43.12 12.33
C GLY A 222 1.32 41.69 12.45
N VAL A 223 1.72 41.29 13.66
CA VAL A 223 2.12 39.90 13.94
C VAL A 223 0.96 38.94 13.64
N LEU A 224 -0.24 39.21 14.15
CA LEU A 224 -1.41 38.35 13.93
C LEU A 224 -1.77 38.22 12.43
N GLN A 225 -1.72 39.33 11.68
CA GLN A 225 -1.94 39.32 10.23
C GLN A 225 -0.93 38.41 9.52
N THR A 226 0.36 38.56 9.84
CA THR A 226 1.42 37.74 9.25
C THR A 226 1.23 36.24 9.54
N LEU A 227 0.78 35.90 10.76
CA LEU A 227 0.48 34.52 11.15
C LEU A 227 -0.70 33.94 10.35
N ILE A 228 -1.79 34.70 10.21
CA ILE A 228 -2.99 34.27 9.47
C ILE A 228 -2.65 34.07 8.00
N GLU A 229 -1.93 35.01 7.39
CA GLU A 229 -1.51 34.89 6.02
C GLU A 229 -0.66 33.63 5.82
N ALA A 230 0.32 33.37 6.70
CA ALA A 230 1.15 32.17 6.62
C ALA A 230 0.34 30.87 6.68
N LEU A 231 -0.71 30.83 7.49
CA LEU A 231 -1.64 29.69 7.56
C LEU A 231 -2.47 29.52 6.29
N LEU A 232 -2.96 30.62 5.71
CA LEU A 232 -3.70 30.57 4.44
C LEU A 232 -2.82 30.06 3.32
N ASP A 233 -1.57 30.51 3.23
CA ASP A 233 -0.61 30.03 2.23
C ASP A 233 -0.34 28.54 2.34
N MET A 234 -0.21 28.04 3.57
CA MET A 234 -0.03 26.64 3.83
C MET A 234 -1.25 25.83 3.37
N ALA A 235 -2.47 26.33 3.61
CA ALA A 235 -3.69 25.71 3.13
C ALA A 235 -3.77 25.72 1.59
N PHE A 236 -3.37 26.82 0.94
CA PHE A 236 -3.30 26.91 -0.53
C PHE A 236 -2.28 25.92 -1.11
N LEU A 237 -1.13 25.75 -0.45
CA LEU A 237 -0.10 24.79 -0.81
C LEU A 237 -0.59 23.34 -0.72
N ASP A 238 -1.22 22.97 0.40
CA ASP A 238 -1.73 21.62 0.63
C ASP A 238 -2.89 21.27 -0.33
N ALA A 239 -3.62 22.27 -0.83
CA ALA A 239 -4.66 22.10 -1.85
C ALA A 239 -4.13 22.03 -3.29
N GLY A 240 -2.82 22.22 -3.54
CA GLY A 240 -2.20 22.09 -4.86
C GLY A 240 -2.62 23.17 -5.88
N GLN A 241 -3.11 24.34 -5.44
CA GLN A 241 -3.76 25.33 -6.32
C GLN A 241 -2.79 26.28 -7.06
N ILE A 242 -1.48 26.20 -6.82
CA ILE A 242 -0.50 27.19 -7.33
C ILE A 242 -0.31 27.10 -8.85
N ALA A 243 -0.35 25.89 -9.42
CA ALA A 243 -0.16 25.69 -10.86
C ALA A 243 -1.24 26.35 -11.73
N ALA A 244 -2.39 26.72 -11.16
CA ALA A 244 -3.52 27.28 -11.88
C ALA A 244 -3.43 28.80 -12.13
N GLN A 245 -2.40 29.49 -11.61
CA GLN A 245 -2.30 30.95 -11.65
C GLN A 245 -0.99 31.47 -12.28
N LEU A 246 -0.37 30.68 -13.17
CA LEU A 246 0.87 31.09 -13.83
C LEU A 246 0.60 32.19 -14.88
N VAL A 247 1.32 33.30 -14.76
CA VAL A 247 1.35 34.40 -15.73
C VAL A 247 2.79 34.77 -16.03
N VAL A 248 3.05 35.42 -17.17
CA VAL A 248 4.39 35.94 -17.48
C VAL A 248 4.65 37.15 -16.58
N THR A 249 5.73 37.08 -15.79
CA THR A 249 6.10 38.14 -14.85
C THR A 249 7.51 38.63 -15.13
N ASP A 250 7.65 39.95 -15.19
CA ASP A 250 8.94 40.65 -15.21
C ASP A 250 9.55 40.61 -13.82
N LEU A 251 10.62 39.83 -13.70
CA LEU A 251 11.28 39.60 -12.42
C LEU A 251 12.17 40.78 -12.02
N ASP A 252 12.70 41.53 -12.98
CA ASP A 252 13.53 42.71 -12.70
C ASP A 252 12.69 43.80 -12.04
N MET A 253 11.57 44.18 -12.69
CA MET A 253 10.64 45.18 -12.15
C MET A 253 10.13 44.79 -10.75
N LEU A 254 9.72 43.53 -10.56
CA LEU A 254 9.19 43.04 -9.29
C LEU A 254 10.23 43.14 -8.16
N ILE A 255 11.47 42.70 -8.41
CA ILE A 255 12.51 42.71 -7.38
C ILE A 255 12.99 44.13 -7.08
N GLN A 256 13.08 45.00 -8.09
CA GLN A 256 13.41 46.42 -7.88
C GLN A 256 12.37 47.10 -7.00
N ASP A 257 11.08 46.96 -7.32
CA ASP A 257 9.97 47.52 -6.54
C ASP A 257 10.00 47.02 -5.09
N LEU A 258 10.18 45.72 -4.91
CA LEU A 258 10.26 45.11 -3.57
C LEU A 258 11.49 45.58 -2.79
N SER A 259 12.65 45.68 -3.46
CA SER A 259 13.88 46.16 -2.85
C SER A 259 13.75 47.61 -2.39
N MET A 260 13.12 48.47 -3.20
CA MET A 260 12.81 49.86 -2.83
C MET A 260 11.88 49.93 -1.62
N ALA A 261 10.83 49.11 -1.58
CA ALA A 261 9.91 49.06 -0.45
C ALA A 261 10.57 48.62 0.87
N PHE A 262 11.63 47.80 0.80
CA PHE A 262 12.38 47.35 1.97
C PHE A 262 13.54 48.28 2.37
N GLN A 263 13.96 49.24 1.52
CA GLN A 263 15.07 50.15 1.83
C GLN A 263 14.91 50.85 3.18
N ASP A 264 13.74 51.44 3.44
CA ASP A 264 13.47 52.16 4.70
C ASP A 264 13.52 51.24 5.92
N ARG A 265 13.07 49.98 5.78
CA ARG A 265 13.09 48.98 6.87
C ARG A 265 14.50 48.54 7.22
N PHE A 266 15.37 48.42 6.21
CA PHE A 266 16.78 48.13 6.41
C PHE A 266 17.53 49.33 6.97
N ALA A 267 17.27 50.54 6.47
CA ALA A 267 17.88 51.79 6.95
C ALA A 267 17.47 52.17 8.38
N ALA A 268 16.30 51.73 8.85
CA ALA A 268 15.89 51.85 10.25
C ALA A 268 16.75 50.99 11.21
N ARG A 269 17.57 50.08 10.68
CA ARG A 269 18.59 49.30 11.39
C ARG A 269 19.98 49.72 10.84
N PRO A 270 21.09 49.42 11.54
CA PRO A 270 22.40 49.56 10.95
C PRO A 270 22.62 48.45 9.92
N LEU A 271 21.88 48.44 8.81
CA LEU A 271 21.99 47.42 7.76
C LEU A 271 21.90 48.10 6.39
N THR A 272 22.60 47.53 5.41
CA THR A 272 22.55 48.01 4.02
C THR A 272 21.84 46.97 3.14
N LEU A 273 20.86 47.40 2.34
CA LEU A 273 20.23 46.58 1.31
C LEU A 273 20.76 47.00 -0.07
N ALA A 274 21.47 46.09 -0.73
CA ALA A 274 21.94 46.25 -2.10
C ALA A 274 21.11 45.37 -3.06
N CYS A 275 20.79 45.91 -4.23
CA CYS A 275 20.12 45.18 -5.31
C CYS A 275 20.98 45.24 -6.56
N ASP A 276 21.33 44.08 -7.11
CA ASP A 276 22.22 43.91 -8.25
C ASP A 276 21.56 42.94 -9.24
N LEU A 277 20.80 43.48 -10.17
CA LEU A 277 20.06 42.73 -11.18
C LEU A 277 20.67 43.01 -12.57
N PRO A 278 20.92 41.98 -13.39
CA PRO A 278 21.37 42.19 -14.76
C PRO A 278 20.24 42.82 -15.58
N PRO A 279 20.55 43.74 -16.51
CA PRO A 279 19.54 44.51 -17.26
C PRO A 279 18.65 43.66 -18.20
N ASP A 280 19.08 42.44 -18.55
CA ASP A 280 18.37 41.53 -19.45
C ASP A 280 17.93 40.24 -18.72
N LEU A 281 17.35 40.36 -17.53
CA LEU A 281 16.85 39.20 -16.79
C LEU A 281 15.59 38.64 -17.48
N PRO A 282 15.58 37.34 -17.89
CA PRO A 282 14.41 36.79 -18.59
C PRO A 282 13.15 36.78 -17.71
N PRO A 283 11.96 37.00 -18.29
CA PRO A 283 10.72 36.87 -17.54
C PRO A 283 10.49 35.41 -17.11
N VAL A 284 9.61 35.19 -16.14
CA VAL A 284 9.31 33.87 -15.57
C VAL A 284 7.81 33.58 -15.59
N TRP A 285 7.45 32.29 -15.60
CA TRP A 285 6.06 31.86 -15.42
C TRP A 285 5.73 31.80 -13.92
N ALA A 286 5.18 32.87 -13.37
CA ALA A 286 4.79 32.92 -11.97
C ALA A 286 3.78 34.05 -11.70
N ASN A 287 2.90 33.86 -10.72
CA ASN A 287 2.06 34.95 -10.22
C ASN A 287 2.94 35.95 -9.43
N PRO A 288 2.88 37.27 -9.72
CA PRO A 288 3.61 38.30 -8.97
C PRO A 288 3.37 38.24 -7.46
N SER A 289 2.15 37.93 -7.01
CA SER A 289 1.83 37.87 -5.58
C SER A 289 2.59 36.74 -4.87
N PHE A 290 2.71 35.57 -5.51
CA PHE A 290 3.48 34.44 -4.99
C PHE A 290 4.98 34.72 -4.98
N LEU A 291 5.51 35.39 -6.01
CA LEU A 291 6.91 35.79 -6.05
C LEU A 291 7.25 36.82 -4.98
N ASN A 292 6.43 37.87 -4.85
CA ASN A 292 6.57 38.85 -3.77
C ASN A 292 6.63 38.16 -2.42
N ARG A 293 5.73 37.19 -2.19
CA ARG A 293 5.67 36.46 -0.94
C ARG A 293 6.91 35.60 -0.66
N VAL A 294 7.45 34.93 -1.67
CA VAL A 294 8.73 34.20 -1.56
C VAL A 294 9.84 35.16 -1.18
N MET A 295 9.95 36.28 -1.90
CA MET A 295 11.02 37.25 -1.72
C MET A 295 10.93 38.00 -0.39
N GLU A 296 9.72 38.38 0.05
CA GLU A 296 9.47 38.97 1.36
C GLU A 296 9.91 38.03 2.49
N ASN A 297 9.62 36.73 2.39
CA ASN A 297 10.06 35.76 3.39
C ASN A 297 11.60 35.70 3.48
N LEU A 298 12.29 35.71 2.34
CA LEU A 298 13.76 35.70 2.31
C LEU A 298 14.36 37.01 2.85
N LEU A 299 13.80 38.16 2.46
CA LEU A 299 14.25 39.48 2.92
C LEU A 299 13.98 39.71 4.41
N ILE A 300 12.83 39.27 4.92
CA ILE A 300 12.52 39.34 6.36
C ILE A 300 13.47 38.45 7.16
N ASN A 301 13.79 37.26 6.65
CA ASN A 301 14.80 36.41 7.28
C ASN A 301 16.18 37.10 7.30
N ALA A 302 16.63 37.62 6.16
CA ALA A 302 17.89 38.35 6.08
C ALA A 302 17.90 39.56 7.03
N LEU A 303 16.80 40.33 7.11
CA LEU A 303 16.65 41.47 8.02
C LEU A 303 16.72 41.06 9.51
N ASN A 304 16.21 39.87 9.85
CA ASN A 304 16.17 39.38 11.22
C ASN A 304 17.48 38.76 11.69
N TYR A 305 18.26 38.14 10.79
CA TYR A 305 19.47 37.41 11.15
C TYR A 305 20.78 38.09 10.75
N ALA A 306 20.75 39.11 9.88
CA ALA A 306 21.96 39.85 9.53
C ALA A 306 22.62 40.47 10.77
N THR A 307 23.96 40.44 10.80
CA THR A 307 24.72 41.07 11.88
C THR A 307 24.54 42.60 11.88
N PRO A 308 24.64 43.29 13.03
CA PRO A 308 24.63 44.74 13.06
C PRO A 308 25.75 45.32 12.19
N SER A 309 25.43 46.29 11.33
CA SER A 309 26.29 46.85 10.26
C SER A 309 26.55 45.90 9.08
N GLY A 310 25.79 44.81 8.99
CA GLY A 310 25.84 43.85 7.89
C GLY A 310 25.23 44.36 6.58
N THR A 311 25.46 43.61 5.52
CA THR A 311 24.91 43.87 4.17
C THR A 311 24.03 42.72 3.74
N VAL A 312 22.85 43.04 3.21
CA VAL A 312 21.99 42.10 2.51
C VAL A 312 21.99 42.46 1.04
N THR A 313 22.29 41.49 0.17
CA THR A 313 22.35 41.69 -1.28
C THR A 313 21.32 40.82 -1.98
N VAL A 314 20.50 41.41 -2.84
CA VAL A 314 19.63 40.69 -3.78
C VAL A 314 20.31 40.65 -5.14
N ARG A 315 20.57 39.46 -5.68
CA ARG A 315 21.23 39.27 -6.98
C ARG A 315 20.36 38.48 -7.94
N GLY A 316 20.25 38.96 -9.17
CA GLY A 316 19.59 38.24 -10.27
C GLY A 316 20.61 37.53 -11.14
N GLY A 317 20.21 36.45 -11.79
CA GLY A 317 21.09 35.75 -12.72
C GLY A 317 20.36 34.77 -13.62
N VAL A 318 21.12 34.21 -14.57
CA VAL A 318 20.71 33.08 -15.38
C VAL A 318 21.73 31.98 -15.17
N ALA A 319 21.25 30.75 -14.97
CA ALA A 319 22.09 29.60 -14.75
C ALA A 319 21.59 28.41 -15.60
N GLU A 320 22.50 27.49 -15.91
CA GLU A 320 22.15 26.24 -16.57
C GLU A 320 22.39 25.09 -15.57
N ASP A 321 21.39 24.23 -15.41
CA ASP A 321 21.51 23.01 -14.62
C ASP A 321 20.87 21.83 -15.34
N ALA A 322 21.63 20.74 -15.47
CA ALA A 322 21.25 19.53 -16.20
C ALA A 322 20.71 19.81 -17.63
N GLY A 323 21.30 20.77 -18.35
CA GLY A 323 20.91 21.14 -19.71
C GLY A 323 19.62 21.97 -19.81
N LYS A 324 19.12 22.52 -18.69
CA LYS A 324 17.94 23.40 -18.65
C LYS A 324 18.33 24.80 -18.20
N PRO A 325 17.81 25.86 -18.87
CA PRO A 325 18.01 27.23 -18.43
C PRO A 325 17.11 27.55 -17.23
N TRP A 326 17.65 28.33 -16.30
CA TRP A 326 16.99 28.79 -15.08
C TRP A 326 17.22 30.29 -14.90
N VAL A 327 16.19 30.99 -14.45
CA VAL A 327 16.34 32.36 -13.90
C VAL A 327 16.52 32.22 -12.40
N THR A 328 17.55 32.87 -11.85
CA THR A 328 17.89 32.79 -10.43
C THR A 328 17.79 34.13 -9.75
N VAL A 329 17.33 34.09 -8.49
CA VAL A 329 17.31 35.24 -7.59
C VAL A 329 17.89 34.80 -6.26
N ALA A 330 19.01 35.40 -5.88
CA ALA A 330 19.71 35.10 -4.64
C ALA A 330 19.56 36.24 -3.63
N VAL A 331 19.23 35.90 -2.39
CA VAL A 331 19.29 36.81 -1.24
C VAL A 331 20.44 36.36 -0.35
N ALA A 332 21.48 37.19 -0.28
CA ALA A 332 22.67 36.96 0.53
C ALA A 332 22.65 37.88 1.76
N ASP A 333 22.89 37.33 2.95
CA ASP A 333 23.01 38.09 4.20
C ASP A 333 24.35 37.81 4.90
N THR A 334 24.86 38.79 5.63
CA THR A 334 26.05 38.65 6.49
C THR A 334 25.68 38.31 7.94
N GLY A 335 24.87 37.27 8.15
CA GLY A 335 24.41 36.79 9.45
C GLY A 335 25.35 35.79 10.14
N PRO A 336 24.88 35.12 11.20
CA PRO A 336 25.65 34.11 11.93
C PRO A 336 25.91 32.82 11.14
N GLY A 337 25.29 32.68 9.97
CA GLY A 337 25.29 31.44 9.20
C GLY A 337 24.46 30.33 9.83
N ILE A 338 24.34 29.23 9.11
CA ILE A 338 23.51 28.06 9.44
C ILE A 338 24.44 26.85 9.48
N SER A 339 24.34 26.04 10.52
CA SER A 339 25.15 24.83 10.64
C SER A 339 24.71 23.73 9.66
N ASP A 340 25.62 22.82 9.29
CA ASP A 340 25.34 21.72 8.34
C ASP A 340 24.14 20.86 8.76
N HIS A 341 23.97 20.64 10.06
CA HIS A 341 22.82 19.91 10.59
C HIS A 341 21.51 20.68 10.34
N GLU A 342 21.51 21.99 10.60
CA GLU A 342 20.32 22.84 10.43
C GLU A 342 19.95 23.03 8.96
N LEU A 343 20.91 23.05 8.03
CA LEU A 343 20.64 23.16 6.58
C LEU A 343 19.66 22.09 6.07
N THR A 344 19.61 20.92 6.72
CA THR A 344 18.66 19.85 6.36
C THR A 344 17.24 20.10 6.89
N LEU A 345 17.08 20.95 7.91
CA LEU A 345 15.84 21.16 8.66
C LEU A 345 15.21 22.55 8.45
N ILE A 346 15.95 23.56 7.96
CA ILE A 346 15.44 24.95 7.86
C ILE A 346 14.20 25.13 6.97
N PHE A 347 13.93 24.18 6.08
CA PHE A 347 12.74 24.19 5.23
C PHE A 347 11.58 23.35 5.80
N ASP A 348 11.79 22.68 6.93
CA ASP A 348 10.75 21.91 7.60
C ASP A 348 9.76 22.85 8.28
N ARG A 349 8.49 22.44 8.27
CA ARG A 349 7.41 23.20 8.86
C ARG A 349 7.63 23.32 10.37
N PHE A 350 7.48 24.52 10.92
CA PHE A 350 7.65 24.82 12.35
C PHE A 350 9.07 24.71 12.89
N TYR A 351 10.04 24.48 12.02
CA TYR A 351 11.43 24.46 12.43
C TYR A 351 11.91 25.88 12.75
N ARG A 352 12.62 26.02 13.86
CA ARG A 352 13.26 27.26 14.31
C ARG A 352 14.69 26.92 14.73
N GLY A 353 15.67 27.46 14.01
CA GLY A 353 17.09 27.24 14.29
C GLY A 353 17.52 27.85 15.62
N ALA A 354 18.73 27.49 16.09
CA ALA A 354 19.27 27.94 17.38
C ALA A 354 19.33 29.47 17.49
N ALA A 355 19.74 30.15 16.42
CA ALA A 355 19.73 31.61 16.34
C ALA A 355 18.32 32.24 16.48
N ALA A 356 17.23 31.50 16.20
CA ALA A 356 15.88 32.01 16.42
C ALA A 356 15.47 31.99 17.91
N GLN A 357 16.10 31.14 18.72
CA GLN A 357 15.86 31.03 20.16
C GLN A 357 16.64 32.10 20.92
N ASP A 358 17.90 32.33 20.54
CA ASP A 358 18.77 33.33 21.16
C ASP A 358 18.29 34.77 20.93
N TYR A 359 17.66 35.03 19.78
CA TYR A 359 17.23 36.38 19.38
C TYR A 359 15.76 36.69 19.69
N THR A 360 15.02 35.81 20.39
CA THR A 360 13.57 35.96 20.70
C THR A 360 12.73 36.50 19.52
N MET A 361 13.03 36.06 18.31
CA MET A 361 12.35 36.55 17.11
C MET A 361 10.95 35.92 17.00
N PRO A 362 9.88 36.70 16.75
CA PRO A 362 8.55 36.15 16.53
C PRO A 362 8.47 35.43 15.18
N GLY A 363 7.80 34.27 15.14
CA GLY A 363 7.58 33.53 13.90
C GLY A 363 7.25 32.05 14.11
N LEU A 364 6.31 31.53 13.32
CA LEU A 364 5.85 30.13 13.36
C LEU A 364 6.87 29.12 12.81
N GLY A 365 8.01 29.55 12.25
CA GLY A 365 8.89 28.66 11.49
C GLY A 365 8.25 28.18 10.17
N LEU A 366 7.32 28.96 9.62
CA LEU A 366 6.61 28.60 8.38
C LEU A 366 7.19 29.29 7.14
N GLY A 367 7.85 30.45 7.26
CA GLY A 367 8.24 31.29 6.13
C GLY A 367 9.07 30.57 5.05
N LEU A 368 10.15 29.89 5.44
CA LEU A 368 10.98 29.13 4.48
C LEU A 368 10.26 27.91 3.91
N SER A 369 9.46 27.20 4.71
CA SER A 369 8.67 26.06 4.24
C SER A 369 7.62 26.47 3.21
N VAL A 370 6.99 27.63 3.42
CA VAL A 370 6.04 28.26 2.49
C VAL A 370 6.75 28.71 1.22
N ALA A 371 7.87 29.42 1.34
CA ALA A 371 8.67 29.85 0.20
C ALA A 371 9.10 28.66 -0.68
N LYS A 372 9.59 27.58 -0.08
CA LYS A 372 9.95 26.34 -0.80
C LYS A 372 8.74 25.69 -1.47
N GLY A 373 7.61 25.64 -0.77
CA GLY A 373 6.35 25.13 -1.31
C GLY A 373 5.88 25.93 -2.53
N ILE A 374 5.89 27.26 -2.43
CA ILE A 374 5.49 28.16 -3.53
C ILE A 374 6.39 27.95 -4.73
N VAL A 375 7.71 28.03 -4.54
CA VAL A 375 8.67 27.88 -5.63
C VAL A 375 8.56 26.51 -6.29
N LYS A 376 8.37 25.43 -5.51
CA LYS A 376 8.09 24.10 -6.05
C LYS A 376 6.79 24.06 -6.88
N GLY A 377 5.73 24.72 -6.40
CA GLY A 377 4.46 24.86 -7.12
C GLY A 377 4.59 25.63 -8.44
N LEU A 378 5.54 26.56 -8.53
CA LEU A 378 5.91 27.28 -9.75
C LEU A 378 6.83 26.46 -10.69
N GLY A 379 7.12 25.20 -10.37
CA GLY A 379 8.06 24.35 -11.14
C GLY A 379 9.54 24.69 -10.90
N GLY A 380 9.83 25.48 -9.87
CA GLY A 380 11.15 25.91 -9.44
C GLY A 380 11.75 25.08 -8.30
N ARG A 381 12.88 25.56 -7.78
CA ARG A 381 13.48 25.09 -6.52
C ARG A 381 14.13 26.21 -5.72
N ILE A 382 14.28 26.03 -4.41
CA ILE A 382 15.12 26.89 -3.56
C ILE A 382 16.32 26.09 -3.09
N THR A 383 17.50 26.72 -3.13
CA THR A 383 18.75 26.20 -2.56
C THR A 383 19.30 27.17 -1.53
N VAL A 384 20.12 26.66 -0.60
CA VAL A 384 20.80 27.47 0.41
C VAL A 384 22.27 27.10 0.43
N GLN A 385 23.13 28.10 0.58
CA GLN A 385 24.54 27.95 0.89
C GLN A 385 24.84 28.82 2.10
N SER A 386 25.46 28.27 3.13
CA SER A 386 25.74 29.02 4.35
C SER A 386 26.99 28.48 5.04
N GLN A 387 27.69 29.37 5.71
CA GLN A 387 28.84 29.05 6.54
C GLN A 387 28.75 29.80 7.87
N LEU A 388 28.97 29.09 8.97
CA LEU A 388 28.93 29.66 10.32
C LEU A 388 29.89 30.86 10.44
N GLY A 389 29.35 32.00 10.85
CA GLY A 389 30.05 33.27 11.01
C GLY A 389 30.21 34.11 9.74
N GLU A 390 29.88 33.58 8.55
CA GLU A 390 30.04 34.29 7.27
C GLU A 390 28.70 34.72 6.66
N GLY A 391 27.61 34.01 6.98
CA GLY A 391 26.25 34.36 6.55
C GLY A 391 25.60 33.28 5.69
N SER A 392 24.53 33.65 4.98
CA SER A 392 23.74 32.71 4.18
C SER A 392 23.34 33.29 2.83
N VAL A 393 23.20 32.42 1.84
CA VAL A 393 22.74 32.74 0.50
C VAL A 393 21.60 31.80 0.13
N PHE A 394 20.39 32.36 0.04
CA PHE A 394 19.20 31.65 -0.43
C PHE A 394 18.98 31.96 -1.90
N THR A 395 18.97 30.93 -2.76
CA THR A 395 18.77 31.10 -4.20
C THR A 395 17.47 30.45 -4.64
N VAL A 396 16.59 31.25 -5.22
CA VAL A 396 15.36 30.83 -5.88
C VAL A 396 15.68 30.56 -7.35
N TRP A 397 15.26 29.40 -7.87
CA TRP A 397 15.44 28.97 -9.26
C TRP A 397 14.07 28.81 -9.90
N LEU A 398 13.82 29.54 -10.99
CA LEU A 398 12.54 29.55 -11.69
C LEU A 398 12.73 29.22 -13.18
N PRO A 399 11.76 28.53 -13.79
CA PRO A 399 11.79 28.30 -15.23
C PRO A 399 11.58 29.64 -15.97
N PRO A 400 12.44 29.97 -16.96
CA PRO A 400 12.21 31.14 -17.79
C PRO A 400 10.92 31.00 -18.58
N ALA A 401 10.14 32.08 -18.66
CA ALA A 401 9.14 32.26 -19.69
C ALA A 401 9.87 32.59 -20.99
N LEU A 402 10.37 31.55 -21.67
CA LEU A 402 10.94 31.69 -23.01
C LEU A 402 9.85 32.21 -23.95
N VAL A 403 9.76 33.52 -24.11
CA VAL A 403 9.15 34.13 -25.29
C VAL A 403 10.14 33.86 -26.41
N SER A 404 9.76 33.05 -27.41
CA SER A 404 10.56 32.97 -28.64
C SER A 404 10.70 34.39 -29.20
N PRO A 405 11.93 34.91 -29.41
CA PRO A 405 12.08 36.11 -30.20
C PRO A 405 11.91 35.71 -31.68
N LYS A 406 10.84 36.24 -32.32
CA LYS A 406 10.32 36.08 -33.72
C LYS A 406 8.96 35.33 -33.72
N THR A 407 7.83 35.87 -34.20
CA THR A 407 7.61 36.61 -35.46
C THR A 407 6.28 37.39 -35.39
N GLU A 408 6.31 38.71 -35.24
CA GLU A 408 5.20 39.61 -35.59
C GLU A 408 5.66 40.45 -36.79
N SER A 409 5.63 39.86 -37.98
CA SER A 409 5.73 40.57 -39.28
C SER A 409 5.46 39.59 -40.42
N GLU A 410 4.35 38.86 -40.39
CA GLU A 410 3.85 38.13 -41.57
C GLU A 410 2.37 37.76 -41.37
N LEU A 411 1.55 38.79 -41.12
CA LEU A 411 0.09 38.76 -41.27
C LEU A 411 -0.36 40.16 -41.71
N ASP A 412 0.27 40.64 -42.78
CA ASP A 412 -0.25 41.69 -43.65
C ASP A 412 0.55 41.67 -44.95
N LYS A 413 0.13 40.77 -45.86
CA LYS A 413 0.24 40.89 -47.33
C LYS A 413 -0.54 39.79 -48.04
#